data_AF-A0A935GNU5-F1
#
_entry.id   AF-A0A935GNU5-F1
#
_cell.length_a   1.000
_cell.length_b   1.000
_cell.length_c   1.000
_cell.angle_alpha   90.00
_cell.angle_beta   90.00
_cell.angle_gamma   90.00
#
_symmetry.space_group_name_H-M   'P 1'
#
loop_
_entity.id
_entity.type
_entity.pdbx_description
1 polymer ?
#
loop_
_entity_poly.entity_id
_entity_poly.type
_entity_poly.pdbx_seq_one_letter_code
_entity_poly.pdbx_strand_id
1 'polypeptide(L)' 'MRTIDRAAAFKRDYKREARGQHQATLDSVLLPVLMALVTDQPLGARYRDHACLTRLPSAC' A
#
# COMPACT_ATOMS: atom_id res chain seq x y z
N MET A 1 -0.64 -6.76 -16.89
CA MET A 1 -1.70 -6.32 -15.96
C MET A 1 -1.71 -7.30 -14.80
N ARG A 2 -1.08 -6.95 -13.68
CA ARG A 2 -1.10 -7.80 -12.49
C ARG A 2 -2.52 -7.83 -11.91
N THR A 3 -3.00 -9.02 -11.54
CA THR A 3 -4.23 -9.15 -10.76
C THR A 3 -3.97 -8.62 -9.37
N ILE A 4 -4.60 -7.50 -9.01
CA ILE A 4 -4.55 -6.98 -7.64
C ILE A 4 -5.48 -7.83 -6.79
N ASP A 5 -4.91 -8.67 -5.93
CA ASP A 5 -5.70 -9.32 -4.88
C ASP A 5 -5.94 -8.33 -3.73
N ARG A 6 -7.20 -8.16 -3.35
CA ARG A 6 -7.62 -7.22 -2.31
C ARG A 6 -7.69 -7.95 -0.97
N ALA A 7 -6.53 -8.11 -0.33
CA ALA A 7 -6.45 -8.72 0.99
C ALA A 7 -7.40 -8.03 1.99
N ALA A 8 -8.16 -8.83 2.74
CA ALA A 8 -9.12 -8.33 3.72
C ALA A 8 -8.46 -7.50 4.83
N ALA A 9 -7.22 -7.85 5.21
CA ALA A 9 -6.40 -7.08 6.15
C ALA A 9 -6.13 -5.66 5.63
N PHE A 10 -5.65 -5.54 4.39
CA PHE A 10 -5.41 -4.24 3.76
C PHE A 10 -6.67 -3.36 3.68
N LYS A 11 -7.83 -3.96 3.38
CA LYS A 11 -9.10 -3.24 3.36
C LYS A 11 -9.49 -2.68 4.73
N ARG A 12 -9.18 -3.39 5.82
CA ARG A 12 -9.43 -2.91 7.18
C ARG A 12 -8.50 -1.75 7.53
N ASP A 13 -7.22 -1.87 7.20
CA ASP A 13 -6.22 -0.85 7.47
C ASP A 13 -6.51 0.44 6.68
N TYR A 14 -6.83 0.32 5.38
CA TYR A 14 -7.26 1.45 4.56
C TYR A 14 -8.45 2.19 5.19
N LYS A 15 -9.47 1.46 5.65
CA LYS A 15 -10.64 2.09 6.29
C LYS A 15 -10.30 2.75 7.62
N ARG A 16 -9.32 2.24 8.36
CA ARG A 16 -8.87 2.83 9.63
C ARG A 16 -8.16 4.16 9.37
N GLU A 17 -7.20 4.16 8.44
CA GLU A 17 -6.43 5.36 8.12
C GLU A 17 -7.28 6.42 7.39
N ALA A 18 -8.22 6.00 6.53
CA ALA A 18 -9.17 6.89 5.85
C ALA A 18 -10.17 7.57 6.80
N ARG A 19 -10.26 7.13 8.06
CA ARG A 19 -11.06 7.77 9.11
C ARG A 19 -10.20 8.49 10.15
N GLY A 20 -8.88 8.37 10.03
CA GLY A 20 -7.91 8.92 10.95
C GLY A 20 -7.36 10.27 10.50
N GLN A 21 -6.29 10.70 11.18
CA GLN A 21 -5.62 11.97 10.93
C GLN A 21 -5.06 12.09 9.50
N HIS A 22 -4.76 10.97 8.85
CA HIS A 22 -4.13 10.95 7.53
C HIS A 22 -5.13 10.93 6.36
N GLN A 23 -6.45 11.00 6.61
CA GLN A 23 -7.46 10.91 5.55
C GLN A 23 -7.20 11.86 4.36
N ALA A 24 -6.79 13.10 4.63
CA ALA A 24 -6.55 14.11 3.59
C ALA A 24 -5.32 13.81 2.71
N THR A 25 -4.36 13.05 3.24
CA THR A 25 -3.09 12.73 2.56
C THR A 25 -3.03 11.29 2.08
N LEU A 26 -3.96 10.44 2.51
CA LEU A 26 -3.91 9.01 2.27
C LEU A 26 -4.03 8.69 0.79
N ASP A 27 -5.10 9.17 0.13
CA ASP A 27 -5.32 8.87 -1.28
C ASP A 27 -4.27 9.54 -2.18
N SER A 28 -3.80 10.75 -1.82
CA SER A 28 -2.80 11.47 -2.60
C SER A 28 -1.42 10.81 -2.59
N VAL A 29 -1.08 10.08 -1.52
CA VAL A 29 0.17 9.32 -1.42
C VAL A 29 0.01 7.89 -1.93
N LEU A 30 -1.14 7.25 -1.66
CA LEU A 30 -1.36 5.83 -1.96
C LEU A 30 -1.71 5.58 -3.44
N LEU A 31 -2.52 6.43 -4.07
CA LEU A 31 -2.95 6.23 -5.47
C LEU A 31 -1.78 6.20 -6.46
N PRO A 32 -0.79 7.11 -6.41
CA PRO A 32 0.35 7.08 -7.34
C PRO A 32 1.16 5.79 -7.23
N VAL A 33 1.35 5.28 -6.01
CA VAL A 33 2.05 4.02 -5.75
C VAL A 33 1.27 2.84 -6.31
N LEU A 34 -0.05 2.80 -6.07
CA LEU A 34 -0.92 1.76 -6.64
C LEU A 34 -0.87 1.77 -8.17
N MET A 35 -0.96 2.95 -8.80
CA MET A 35 -0.89 3.05 -10.26
C MET A 35 0.44 2.53 -10.81
N ALA A 36 1.57 2.87 -10.17
CA ALA A 36 2.88 2.36 -10.55
C ALA A 36 2.94 0.83 -10.42
N LEU A 37 2.45 0.27 -9.32
CA LEU A 37 2.41 -1.19 -9.10
C LEU A 37 1.53 -1.93 -10.12
N VAL A 38 0.38 -1.35 -10.49
CA VAL A 38 -0.56 -1.93 -11.47
C VAL A 38 0.01 -1.92 -12.89
N THR A 39 0.79 -0.88 -13.19
CA THR A 39 1.45 -0.71 -14.49
C THR A 39 2.82 -1.38 -14.56
N ASP A 40 3.20 -2.17 -13.55
CA ASP A 40 4.51 -2.82 -13.47
C ASP A 40 5.69 -1.81 -13.53
N GLN A 41 5.45 -0.56 -13.12
CA GLN A 41 6.49 0.48 -13.08
C GLN A 41 7.32 0.41 -11.78
N PRO A 42 8.63 0.67 -11.87
CA PRO A 42 9.48 0.74 -10.69
C PRO A 42 9.08 1.93 -9.81
N LEU A 43 8.99 1.68 -8.50
CA LEU A 43 8.75 2.76 -7.53
C LEU A 43 10.01 3.62 -7.40
N GLY A 44 9.83 4.94 -7.28
CA GLY A 44 10.94 5.86 -7.07
C GLY A 44 11.72 5.57 -5.78
N ALA A 45 13.01 5.88 -5.74
CA ALA A 45 13.91 5.58 -4.62
C ALA A 45 13.42 6.10 -3.24
N ARG A 46 12.56 7.13 -3.23
CA ARG A 46 11.90 7.65 -2.01
C ARG A 46 11.04 6.62 -1.28
N TYR A 47 10.45 5.67 -2.01
CA TYR A 47 9.58 4.64 -1.46
C TYR A 47 10.37 3.50 -0.82
N ARG A 48 11.70 3.47 -1.01
CA ARG A 48 12.61 2.46 -0.47
C ARG A 48 12.02 1.06 -0.62
N ASP A 49 11.49 0.74 -1.79
CA ASP A 49 10.89 -0.57 -2.05
C ASP A 49 11.97 -1.65 -1.90
N HIS A 50 11.74 -2.61 -1.01
CA HIS A 50 12.66 -3.72 -0.77
C HIS A 50 11.86 -4.98 -0.45
N ALA A 51 12.39 -6.12 -0.88
CA ALA A 51 11.82 -7.41 -0.52
C ALA A 51 11.78 -7.55 1.01
N CYS A 52 10.59 -7.74 1.57
CA CYS A 52 10.46 -8.03 2.98
C CYS A 52 10.95 -9.47 3.21
N LEU A 53 12.21 -9.61 3.61
CA LEU A 53 12.90 -10.91 3.71
C LEU A 53 12.56 -11.72 4.97
N THR A 54 11.50 -11.37 5.70
CA THR A 54 11.07 -12.11 6.89
C THR A 54 9.54 -12.17 6.98
N ARG A 55 8.99 -13.31 7.42
CA ARG A 55 7.57 -13.44 7.76
C ARG A 55 7.21 -12.40 8.82
N LEU A 56 6.49 -11.34 8.45
CA LEU A 56 5.88 -10.45 9.42
C LEU A 56 4.90 -11.30 10.26
N PRO A 57 5.07 -11.42 11.58
CA PRO A 57 4.05 -12.03 12.42
C PRO A 57 2.79 -11.21 12.23
N SER A 58 1.73 -11.86 11.76
CA SER A 58 0.42 -11.26 11.61
C SER A 58 -0.02 -10.71 12.96
N ALA A 59 -0.04 -9.39 13.09
CA ALA A 59 -0.79 -8.59 14.08
C ALA A 59 -0.70 -9.03 15.56
N CYS A 60 0.00 -8.24 16.37
CA CYS A 60 -0.51 -7.83 17.67
C CYS A 60 -1.02 -6.39 17.56
#